data_AF-A0A7S2F3D3-F1
#
_entry.id   AF-A0A7S2F3D3-F1
#
_cell.length_a   1.000
_cell.length_b   1.000
_cell.length_c   1.000
_cell.angle_alpha   90.00
_cell.angle_beta   90.00
_cell.angle_gamma   90.00
#
_symmetry.space_group_name_H-M   'P 1'
#
loop_
_entity.id
_entity.type
_entity.pdbx_description
1 polymer ?
#
loop_
_entity_poly.entity_id
_entity_poly.type
_entity_poly.pdbx_seq_one_letter_code
_entity_poly.pdbx_strand_id
1 'polypeptide(L)'
;YQGFRDDDEGTGNGWGIKPDVLFCFDLELPHDFVPEPVDGEMEDFRLMSIDAVVASLKEDNTDWKPNVGVVLVDFLVRHGFVSADDVDYLELVVSAASS
;
A
#
# COMPACT_ATOMS: atom_id res chain seq x y z
N TYR A 1 9.55 20.88 22.31
CA TYR A 1 8.87 20.05 21.32
C TYR A 1 9.43 20.40 19.97
N GLN A 2 10.39 19.61 19.54
CA GLN A 2 11.22 19.83 18.35
C GLN A 2 10.66 18.87 17.30
N GLY A 3 10.15 19.44 16.21
CA GLY A 3 9.63 18.66 15.09
C GLY A 3 10.74 17.79 14.50
N PHE A 4 10.37 16.57 14.13
CA PHE A 4 11.14 15.75 13.21
C PHE A 4 11.23 16.53 11.88
N ARG A 5 12.39 17.16 11.65
CA ARG A 5 12.79 17.60 10.32
C ARG A 5 13.48 16.42 9.66
N ASP A 6 12.91 15.97 8.55
CA ASP A 6 13.66 15.22 7.55
C ASP A 6 14.68 16.18 6.94
N ASP A 7 15.89 16.22 7.52
CA ASP A 7 17.01 17.00 6.98
C ASP A 7 17.59 16.26 5.77
N ASP A 8 16.98 16.45 4.59
CA ASP A 8 17.56 16.11 3.28
C ASP A 8 18.31 17.32 2.72
N GLU A 9 19.51 17.59 3.24
CA GLU A 9 20.46 18.49 2.59
C GLU A 9 21.52 17.68 1.84
N GLY A 10 21.23 17.36 0.57
CA GLY A 10 22.15 16.58 -0.27
C GLY A 10 21.82 16.59 -1.75
N THR A 11 21.94 17.74 -2.41
CA THR A 11 22.19 17.94 -3.85
C THR A 11 21.57 16.94 -4.86
N GLY A 12 20.54 17.39 -5.58
CA GLY A 12 20.22 16.89 -6.93
C GLY A 12 19.14 15.81 -6.99
N ASN A 13 17.95 16.20 -7.45
CA ASN A 13 16.87 15.34 -7.92
C ASN A 13 16.48 14.18 -7.00
N GLY A 14 15.88 14.48 -5.83
CA GLY A 14 14.87 13.74 -5.03
C GLY A 14 14.70 12.20 -5.09
N TRP A 15 15.62 11.46 -5.69
CA TRP A 15 15.59 10.03 -5.96
C TRP A 15 16.65 9.39 -5.07
N GLY A 16 16.34 9.33 -3.78
CA GLY A 16 17.08 8.50 -2.84
C GLY A 16 16.61 7.05 -2.97
N ILE A 17 17.53 6.09 -3.08
CA ILE A 17 17.19 4.68 -2.93
C ILE A 17 16.87 4.44 -1.45
N LYS A 18 15.64 4.02 -1.16
CA LYS A 18 15.20 3.64 0.20
C LYS A 18 15.07 2.11 0.30
N PRO A 19 16.08 1.41 0.84
CA PRO A 19 16.02 -0.03 1.04
C PRO A 19 15.16 -0.36 2.28
N ASP A 20 13.85 -0.17 2.16
CA ASP A 20 12.91 -0.41 3.24
C ASP A 20 12.59 -1.90 3.42
N VAL A 21 12.35 -2.31 4.66
CA VAL A 21 11.82 -3.63 5.01
C VAL A 21 10.44 -3.42 5.63
N LEU A 22 9.41 -4.00 5.00
CA LEU A 22 8.02 -3.94 5.48
C LEU A 22 7.66 -5.25 6.16
N PHE A 23 7.22 -5.19 7.41
CA PHE A 23 6.68 -6.34 8.13
C PHE A 23 5.15 -6.34 8.00
N CYS A 24 4.62 -7.33 7.28
CA CYS A 24 3.18 -7.48 7.06
C CYS A 24 2.52 -8.26 8.20
N PHE A 25 1.34 -7.81 8.63
CA PHE A 25 0.48 -8.49 9.61
C PHE A 25 -0.95 -8.52 9.09
N ASP A 26 -1.63 -9.63 9.30
CA ASP A 26 -3.05 -9.78 8.97
C ASP A 26 -3.86 -9.83 10.27
N LEU A 27 -4.99 -9.13 10.30
CA LEU A 27 -5.90 -9.10 11.44
C LEU A 27 -7.33 -9.32 10.95
N GLU A 28 -7.95 -10.41 11.43
CA GLU A 28 -9.37 -10.64 11.23
C GLU A 28 -10.18 -9.74 12.19
N LEU A 29 -11.15 -9.02 11.65
CA LEU A 29 -11.96 -8.06 12.40
C LEU A 29 -13.42 -8.53 12.49
N PRO A 30 -14.13 -8.22 13.59
CA PRO A 30 -15.57 -8.39 13.65
C PRO A 30 -16.29 -7.66 12.52
N HIS A 31 -17.39 -8.23 12.02
CA HIS A 31 -18.17 -7.63 10.92
C HIS A 31 -18.75 -6.25 11.24
N ASP A 32 -18.95 -5.94 12.52
CA ASP A 32 -19.48 -4.68 13.04
C ASP A 32 -18.39 -3.71 13.49
N PHE A 33 -17.11 -4.03 13.26
CA PHE A 33 -16.01 -3.14 13.57
C PHE A 33 -15.99 -1.93 12.63
N VAL A 34 -15.86 -0.73 13.21
CA VAL A 34 -15.72 0.52 12.48
C VAL A 34 -14.46 1.24 13.00
N PRO A 35 -13.42 1.42 12.17
CA PRO A 35 -12.22 2.15 12.59
C PRO A 35 -12.49 3.65 12.70
N GLU A 36 -11.90 4.28 13.72
CA GLU A 36 -11.99 5.72 13.95
C GLU A 36 -10.58 6.35 13.97
N PRO A 37 -10.35 7.48 13.27
CA PRO A 37 -9.10 8.22 13.39
C PRO A 37 -8.95 8.77 14.81
N VAL A 38 -7.82 8.49 15.48
CA VAL A 38 -7.64 8.76 16.92
C VAL A 38 -6.60 9.84 17.23
N ASP A 39 -5.65 10.09 16.34
CA ASP A 39 -4.49 10.97 16.56
C ASP A 39 -4.35 12.07 15.49
N GLY A 40 -5.24 12.10 14.51
CA GLY A 40 -5.23 13.08 13.41
C GLY A 40 -4.23 12.76 12.30
N GLU A 41 -3.60 11.59 12.31
CA GLU A 41 -2.72 11.15 11.21
C GLU A 41 -3.48 10.62 9.99
N MET A 42 -4.76 10.28 10.18
CA MET A 42 -5.67 9.82 9.12
C MET A 42 -6.93 10.69 9.04
N GLU A 43 -7.39 10.94 7.82
CA GLU A 43 -8.61 11.70 7.54
C GLU A 43 -9.86 10.82 7.63
N ASP A 44 -9.87 9.67 6.94
CA ASP A 44 -10.98 8.73 6.91
C ASP A 44 -10.53 7.27 6.72
N PHE A 45 -11.46 6.35 6.94
CA PHE A 45 -11.31 4.94 6.59
C PHE A 45 -12.40 4.52 5.61
N ARG A 46 -12.04 3.71 4.61
CA ARG A 46 -12.98 3.14 3.64
C ARG A 46 -12.85 1.62 3.59
N LEU A 47 -13.97 0.94 3.79
CA LEU A 47 -14.06 -0.50 3.56
C LEU A 47 -14.21 -0.76 2.06
N MET A 48 -13.27 -1.49 1.48
CA MET A 48 -13.26 -1.84 0.05
C MET A 48 -13.41 -3.34 -0.14
N SER A 49 -14.10 -3.74 -1.22
CA SER A 49 -14.10 -5.13 -1.67
C SER A 49 -12.74 -5.49 -2.29
N ILE A 50 -12.40 -6.78 -2.31
CA ILE A 50 -11.17 -7.27 -2.95
C ILE A 50 -11.10 -6.84 -4.42
N ASP A 51 -12.19 -6.98 -5.17
CA ASP A 51 -12.25 -6.58 -6.58
C ASP A 51 -11.96 -5.09 -6.78
N ALA A 52 -12.48 -4.23 -5.89
CA ALA A 52 -12.22 -2.79 -5.95
C ALA A 52 -10.76 -2.45 -5.65
N VAL A 53 -10.14 -3.17 -4.70
CA VAL A 53 -8.70 -3.02 -4.41
C VAL A 53 -7.86 -3.43 -5.62
N VAL A 54 -8.14 -4.59 -6.21
CA VAL A 54 -7.44 -5.08 -7.42
C VAL A 54 -7.59 -4.10 -8.58
N ALA A 55 -8.80 -3.58 -8.82
CA ALA A 55 -9.02 -2.59 -9.87
C ALA A 55 -8.20 -1.30 -9.62
N SER A 56 -8.20 -0.79 -8.39
CA SER A 56 -7.45 0.43 -8.04
C SER A 56 -5.93 0.28 -8.20
N LEU A 57 -5.38 -0.92 -7.98
CA LEU A 57 -3.95 -1.20 -8.16
C LEU A 57 -3.51 -1.23 -9.62
N LYS A 58 -4.45 -1.39 -10.57
CA LYS A 58 -4.19 -1.39 -12.01
C LYS A 58 -4.29 -0.01 -12.65
N GLU A 59 -4.78 0.99 -11.92
CA GLU A 59 -4.90 2.34 -12.43
C GLU A 59 -3.52 3.02 -12.47
N ASP A 60 -3.15 3.61 -13.61
CA ASP A 60 -1.86 4.32 -13.80
C ASP A 60 -1.63 5.46 -12.78
N ASN A 61 -2.70 6.00 -12.19
CA ASN A 61 -2.66 7.10 -11.23
C ASN A 61 -3.38 6.71 -9.94
N THR A 62 -2.91 5.63 -9.32
CA THR A 62 -3.41 5.16 -8.04
C THR A 62 -3.17 6.18 -6.91
N ASP A 63 -4.14 6.31 -5.99
CA ASP A 63 -4.01 7.10 -4.76
C ASP A 63 -3.21 6.35 -3.67
N TRP A 64 -2.73 5.14 -3.95
CA TRP A 64 -1.93 4.36 -3.01
C TRP A 64 -0.50 4.92 -2.90
N LYS A 65 0.00 5.04 -1.67
CA LYS A 65 1.44 5.22 -1.44
C LYS A 65 2.19 4.00 -1.98
N PRO A 66 3.40 4.15 -2.57
CA PRO A 66 4.14 3.03 -3.16
C PRO A 66 4.27 1.80 -2.25
N ASN A 67 4.72 2.01 -1.01
CA ASN A 67 4.87 0.93 -0.03
C ASN A 67 3.55 0.22 0.31
N VAL A 68 2.41 0.90 0.17
CA VAL A 68 1.09 0.31 0.40
C VAL A 68 0.70 -0.62 -0.75
N GLY A 69 1.01 -0.25 -1.99
CA GLY A 69 0.78 -1.11 -3.16
C GLY A 69 1.45 -2.47 -3.00
N VAL A 70 2.71 -2.50 -2.55
CA VAL A 70 3.45 -3.75 -2.29
C VAL A 70 2.78 -4.61 -1.22
N VAL A 71 2.32 -4.00 -0.12
CA VAL A 71 1.63 -4.72 0.98
C VAL A 71 0.31 -5.31 0.51
N LEU A 72 -0.46 -4.58 -0.31
CA LEU A 72 -1.73 -5.08 -0.87
C LEU A 72 -1.52 -6.25 -1.82
N VAL A 73 -0.52 -6.17 -2.71
CA VAL A 73 -0.19 -7.28 -3.62
C VAL A 73 0.25 -8.52 -2.84
N ASP A 74 1.12 -8.36 -1.83
CA ASP A 74 1.52 -9.46 -0.95
C ASP A 74 0.31 -10.14 -0.29
N PHE A 75 -0.62 -9.36 0.26
CA PHE A 75 -1.86 -9.88 0.84
C PHE A 75 -2.69 -10.67 -0.17
N LEU A 76 -2.95 -10.11 -1.35
CA LEU A 76 -3.78 -10.73 -2.39
C LEU A 76 -3.20 -12.05 -2.88
N VAL A 77 -1.87 -12.13 -3.04
CA VAL A 77 -1.19 -13.35 -3.47
C VAL A 77 -1.18 -14.40 -2.36
N ARG A 78 -0.85 -14.03 -1.11
CA ARG A 78 -0.81 -14.97 0.03
C ARG A 78 -2.16 -15.60 0.33
N HIS A 79 -3.25 -14.87 0.12
CA HIS A 79 -4.62 -15.35 0.35
C HIS A 79 -5.28 -15.95 -0.89
N GLY A 80 -4.60 -15.98 -2.04
CA GLY A 80 -5.10 -16.61 -3.27
C GLY A 80 -6.18 -15.82 -4.00
N PHE A 81 -6.31 -14.53 -3.72
CA PHE A 81 -7.18 -13.62 -4.49
C PHE A 81 -6.58 -13.24 -5.84
N VAL A 82 -5.26 -13.33 -5.97
CA VAL A 82 -4.54 -13.22 -7.25
C VAL A 82 -3.57 -14.39 -7.33
N SER A 83 -3.65 -15.17 -8.41
CA SER A 83 -2.78 -16.32 -8.68
C SER A 83 -1.74 -16.00 -9.74
N ALA A 84 -0.62 -16.72 -9.75
CA ALA A 84 0.37 -16.66 -10.84
C ALA A 84 -0.19 -17.08 -12.21
N ASP A 85 -1.33 -17.79 -12.21
CA ASP A 85 -2.06 -18.17 -13.43
C ASP A 85 -2.97 -17.04 -13.95
N ASP A 86 -3.23 -16.00 -13.16
CA ASP A 86 -3.99 -14.85 -13.62
C ASP A 86 -3.19 -14.05 -14.65
N VAL A 87 -3.84 -13.72 -15.75
CA VAL A 87 -3.23 -12.95 -16.85
C VAL A 87 -2.65 -11.62 -16.38
N ASP A 88 -3.21 -11.04 -15.33
CA ASP A 88 -2.82 -9.74 -14.78
C ASP A 88 -1.81 -9.85 -13.62
N TYR A 89 -1.34 -11.05 -13.26
CA TYR A 89 -0.42 -11.25 -12.12
C TYR A 89 0.86 -10.43 -12.25
N LEU A 90 1.50 -10.49 -13.41
CA LEU A 90 2.76 -9.77 -13.65
C LEU A 90 2.57 -8.26 -13.66
N GLU A 91 1.46 -7.77 -14.24
CA GLU A 91 1.12 -6.35 -14.23
C GLU A 91 0.97 -5.85 -12.79
N LEU A 92 0.19 -6.55 -11.97
CA LEU A 92 -0.05 -6.19 -10.58
C LEU A 92 1.24 -6.16 -9.74
N VAL A 93 2.11 -7.17 -9.88
CA VAL A 93 3.37 -7.26 -9.14
C VAL A 93 4.36 -6.18 -9.57
N VAL A 94 4.44 -5.87 -10.86
CA VAL A 94 5.35 -4.84 -11.39
C VAL A 94 4.87 -3.44 -11.01
N SER A 95 3.57 -3.17 -11.11
CA SER A 95 2.99 -1.87 -10.76
C SER A 95 3.25 -1.52 -9.29
N ALA A 96 3.11 -2.48 -8.38
CA ALA A 96 3.39 -2.28 -6.96
C ALA A 96 4.88 -1.99 -6.67
N ALA A 97 5.80 -2.56 -7.43
CA ALA A 97 7.24 -2.36 -7.22
C ALA A 97 7.80 -1.09 -7.90
N SER A 98 7.05 -0.48 -8.82
CA SER A 98 7.52 0.64 -9.66
C SER A 98 6.88 1.98 -9.31
N SER A 99 5.94 2.01 -8.36
CA SER A 99 5.24 3.21 -7.89
C SER A 99 6.12 4.10 -7.02
#